data_AF-A0A972XUM4-F1
#
_entry.id   AF-A0A972XUM4-F1
#
_cell.length_a   1.000
_cell.length_b   1.000
_cell.length_c   1.000
_cell.angle_alpha   90.00
_cell.angle_beta   90.00
_cell.angle_gamma   90.00
#
_symmetry.space_group_name_H-M   'P 1'
#
loop_
_entity.id
_entity.type
_entity.pdbx_description
1 polymer ?
#
loop_
_entity_poly.entity_id
_entity_poly.type
_entity_poly.pdbx_seq_one_letter_code
_entity_poly.pdbx_strand_id
1 'polypeptide(L)'
;MRRLIVDSVRNDPEWMNGNYTKQPKSLQFASVFYGFASNGGTQALHKAAPTREKADQLLNQRLNAPFSGDANDHLYQWDSSRDYNPSPGLEKIQAALLAINSADDERNPPELGLLQSEVKRVKNGRFVILPASENTAGHGTTGQQARLWAPYLAELLKSAPQLGQ
;
A
#
# COMPACT_ATOMS: atom_id res chain seq x y z
N MET A 1 -3.34 7.12 -9.55
CA MET A 1 -2.39 5.99 -9.58
C MET A 1 -3.01 4.67 -10.04
N ARG A 2 -4.06 4.13 -9.40
CA ARG A 2 -4.65 2.82 -9.80
C ARG A 2 -5.01 2.69 -11.28
N ARG A 3 -5.75 3.65 -11.86
CA ARG A 3 -6.07 3.63 -13.28
C ARG A 3 -4.83 3.66 -14.18
N LEU A 4 -3.78 4.38 -13.77
CA LEU A 4 -2.55 4.47 -14.55
C LEU A 4 -1.77 3.13 -14.58
N ILE A 5 -1.78 2.34 -13.50
CA ILE A 5 -1.17 0.98 -13.54
C ILE A 5 -2.02 0.03 -14.40
N VAL A 6 -3.35 0.11 -14.30
CA VAL A 6 -4.27 -0.66 -15.17
C VAL A 6 -4.05 -0.33 -16.65
N ASP A 7 -4.03 0.96 -16.98
CA ASP A 7 -3.87 1.43 -18.35
C ASP A 7 -2.46 1.14 -18.89
N SER A 8 -1.44 1.04 -18.02
CA SER A 8 -0.07 0.65 -18.44
C SER A 8 0.00 -0.77 -19.01
N VAL A 9 -0.86 -1.68 -18.54
CA VAL A 9 -0.97 -3.06 -19.04
C VAL A 9 -1.96 -3.14 -20.18
N ARG A 10 -3.15 -2.50 -20.06
CA ARG A 10 -4.19 -2.57 -21.10
C ARG A 10 -3.76 -1.94 -22.42
N ASN A 11 -2.89 -0.93 -22.37
CA ASN A 11 -2.36 -0.28 -23.57
C ASN A 11 -1.11 -0.98 -24.14
N ASP A 12 -0.63 -2.06 -23.50
CA ASP A 12 0.46 -2.87 -24.04
C ASP A 12 -0.09 -3.77 -25.16
N PRO A 13 0.42 -3.65 -26.41
CA PRO A 13 -0.05 -4.49 -27.50
C PRO A 13 0.18 -5.99 -27.26
N GLU A 14 1.17 -6.38 -26.43
CA GLU A 14 1.41 -7.78 -26.08
C GLU A 14 0.33 -8.35 -25.14
N TRP A 15 -0.45 -7.51 -24.44
CA TRP A 15 -1.55 -7.96 -23.57
C TRP A 15 -2.69 -8.63 -24.35
N MET A 16 -2.88 -8.26 -25.62
CA MET A 16 -3.85 -8.89 -26.53
C MET A 16 -5.27 -9.06 -25.94
N ASN A 17 -5.78 -8.01 -25.30
CA ASN A 17 -7.10 -8.03 -24.63
C ASN A 17 -7.24 -9.15 -23.58
N GLY A 18 -6.15 -9.49 -22.90
CA GLY A 18 -6.10 -10.55 -21.89
C GLY A 18 -5.76 -11.93 -22.43
N ASN A 19 -5.57 -12.10 -23.75
CA ASN A 19 -5.22 -13.36 -24.39
C ASN A 19 -3.72 -13.46 -24.73
N TYR A 20 -2.86 -12.82 -23.95
CA TYR A 20 -1.41 -12.83 -24.16
C TYR A 20 -0.83 -14.25 -24.09
N THR A 21 0.17 -14.53 -24.91
CA THR A 21 0.91 -15.80 -24.90
C THR A 21 2.21 -15.72 -24.08
N LYS A 22 2.60 -14.51 -23.69
CA LYS A 22 3.74 -14.17 -22.83
C LYS A 22 3.36 -12.96 -21.97
N GLN A 23 3.90 -12.85 -20.77
CA GLN A 23 3.60 -11.71 -19.91
C GLN A 23 4.04 -10.40 -20.58
N PRO A 24 3.16 -9.38 -20.71
CA PRO A 24 3.51 -8.08 -21.26
C PRO A 24 4.62 -7.42 -20.44
N LYS A 25 5.67 -6.92 -21.09
CA LYS A 25 6.81 -6.30 -20.38
C LYS A 25 6.42 -5.04 -19.61
N SER A 26 5.37 -4.34 -20.04
CA SER A 26 4.84 -3.16 -19.33
C SER A 26 4.49 -3.47 -17.87
N LEU A 27 4.01 -4.69 -17.57
CA LEU A 27 3.61 -5.08 -16.22
C LEU A 27 4.77 -5.02 -15.23
N GLN A 28 5.93 -5.57 -15.60
CA GLN A 28 7.12 -5.56 -14.74
C GLN A 28 7.59 -4.12 -14.52
N PHE A 29 7.72 -3.35 -15.60
CA PHE A 29 8.15 -1.96 -15.52
C PHE A 29 7.22 -1.12 -14.64
N ALA A 30 5.91 -1.22 -14.86
CA ALA A 30 4.90 -0.55 -14.05
C ALA A 30 5.03 -0.96 -12.58
N SER A 31 5.11 -2.25 -12.29
CA SER A 31 5.23 -2.75 -10.91
C SER A 31 6.44 -2.15 -10.18
N VAL A 32 7.60 -2.06 -10.85
CA VAL A 32 8.79 -1.40 -10.30
C VAL A 32 8.57 0.10 -10.11
N PHE A 33 8.04 0.79 -11.11
CA PHE A 33 7.75 2.22 -11.05
C PHE A 33 6.83 2.57 -9.87
N TYR A 34 5.67 1.90 -9.75
CA TYR A 34 4.73 2.13 -8.66
C TYR A 34 5.29 1.72 -7.30
N GLY A 35 6.19 0.73 -7.27
CA GLY A 35 6.92 0.33 -6.07
C GLY A 35 7.83 1.44 -5.54
N PHE A 36 8.45 2.24 -6.39
CA PHE A 36 9.20 3.43 -5.96
C PHE A 36 8.30 4.63 -5.69
N ALA A 37 7.33 4.88 -6.56
CA ALA A 37 6.52 6.09 -6.52
C ALA A 37 5.48 6.10 -5.40
N SER A 38 5.09 4.92 -4.88
CA SER A 38 3.95 4.83 -3.96
C SER A 38 4.06 3.72 -2.92
N ASN A 39 5.27 3.22 -2.63
CA ASN A 39 5.48 2.11 -1.69
C ASN A 39 6.92 2.03 -1.19
N GLY A 40 7.54 3.17 -0.90
CA GLY A 40 8.97 3.22 -0.59
C GLY A 40 9.34 4.13 0.58
N GLY A 41 8.61 5.22 0.80
CA GLY A 41 8.92 6.25 1.77
C GLY A 41 10.19 7.01 1.40
N THR A 42 10.13 8.34 1.33
CA THR A 42 11.28 9.15 0.89
C THR A 42 12.52 8.93 1.77
N GLN A 43 12.35 8.81 3.09
CA GLN A 43 13.46 8.59 4.02
C GLN A 43 14.13 7.22 3.84
N ALA A 44 13.35 6.14 3.70
CA ALA A 44 13.90 4.81 3.46
C ALA A 44 14.56 4.68 2.08
N LEU A 45 13.95 5.25 1.04
CA LEU A 45 14.56 5.28 -0.29
C LEU A 45 15.89 6.04 -0.27
N HIS A 46 15.95 7.20 0.39
CA HIS A 46 17.19 7.96 0.54
C HIS A 46 18.25 7.18 1.33
N LYS A 47 17.88 6.53 2.44
CA LYS A 47 18.79 5.69 3.22
C LYS A 47 19.35 4.52 2.41
N ALA A 48 18.51 3.87 1.61
CA ALA A 48 18.93 2.76 0.76
C ALA A 48 19.83 3.20 -0.40
N ALA A 49 19.53 4.36 -1.00
CA ALA A 49 20.20 4.87 -2.18
C ALA A 49 20.52 6.39 -2.07
N PRO A 50 21.49 6.78 -1.22
CA PRO A 50 21.81 8.20 -0.98
C PRO A 50 22.62 8.86 -2.09
N THR A 51 23.10 8.08 -3.08
CA THR A 51 23.85 8.59 -4.24
C THR A 51 23.21 8.09 -5.53
N ARG A 52 23.52 8.76 -6.64
CA ARG A 52 23.05 8.36 -7.97
C ARG A 52 23.45 6.93 -8.30
N GLU A 53 24.70 6.55 -8.05
CA GLU A 53 25.21 5.22 -8.36
C GLU A 53 24.44 4.14 -7.59
N LYS A 54 24.13 4.40 -6.30
CA LYS A 54 23.32 3.47 -5.49
C LYS A 54 21.85 3.45 -5.95
N ALA A 55 21.31 4.57 -6.40
CA ALA A 55 19.95 4.63 -6.95
C ALA A 55 19.84 3.84 -8.25
N ASP A 56 20.82 3.98 -9.15
CA ASP A 56 20.90 3.22 -10.40
C ASP A 56 21.07 1.72 -10.10
N GLN A 57 21.90 1.35 -9.13
CA GLN A 57 22.04 -0.04 -8.68
C GLN A 57 20.72 -0.62 -8.14
N LEU A 58 20.01 0.12 -7.28
CA LEU A 58 18.74 -0.32 -6.72
C LEU A 58 17.64 -0.45 -7.80
N LEU A 59 17.58 0.49 -8.74
CA LEU A 59 16.65 0.44 -9.87
C LEU A 59 16.95 -0.76 -10.77
N ASN A 60 18.22 -0.95 -11.16
CA ASN A 60 18.65 -2.09 -11.97
C ASN A 60 18.37 -3.42 -11.26
N GLN A 61 18.57 -3.49 -9.95
CA GLN A 61 18.24 -4.68 -9.17
C GLN A 61 16.75 -5.01 -9.27
N ARG A 62 15.86 -4.02 -9.11
CA ARG A 62 14.39 -4.25 -9.17
C ARG A 62 13.89 -4.55 -10.58
N LEU A 63 14.45 -3.90 -11.60
CA LEU A 63 14.11 -4.16 -13.00
C LEU A 63 14.58 -5.53 -13.50
N ASN A 64 15.69 -6.05 -12.96
CA ASN A 64 16.23 -7.36 -13.35
C ASN A 64 15.85 -8.49 -12.38
N ALA A 65 15.15 -8.20 -11.29
CA ALA A 65 14.66 -9.22 -10.37
C ALA A 65 13.65 -10.14 -11.08
N PRO A 66 13.66 -11.46 -10.77
CA PRO A 66 12.62 -12.37 -11.25
C PRO A 66 11.24 -11.81 -10.92
N PHE A 67 10.40 -11.66 -11.95
CA PHE A 67 9.05 -11.14 -11.82
C PHE A 67 8.05 -12.25 -12.16
N SER A 68 7.28 -12.68 -11.16
CA SER A 68 6.32 -13.77 -11.28
C SER A 68 4.86 -13.28 -11.32
N GLY A 69 4.63 -12.04 -11.76
CA GLY A 69 3.29 -11.46 -11.84
C GLY A 69 2.56 -11.86 -13.12
N ASP A 70 1.26 -12.08 -13.00
CA ASP A 70 0.35 -12.27 -14.11
C ASP A 70 -0.40 -10.96 -14.44
N ALA A 71 -0.48 -10.60 -15.72
CA ALA A 71 -1.09 -9.35 -16.16
C ALA A 71 -2.58 -9.27 -15.84
N ASN A 72 -3.35 -10.33 -16.08
CA ASN A 72 -4.77 -10.31 -15.77
C ASN A 72 -4.99 -10.27 -14.26
N ASP A 73 -4.24 -11.06 -13.48
CA ASP A 73 -4.34 -11.03 -12.02
C ASP A 73 -4.01 -9.65 -11.43
N HIS A 74 -2.96 -8.98 -11.95
CA HIS A 74 -2.62 -7.62 -11.52
C HIS A 74 -3.72 -6.62 -11.88
N LEU A 75 -4.31 -6.72 -13.07
CA LEU A 75 -5.45 -5.90 -13.45
C LEU A 75 -6.61 -6.10 -12.48
N TYR A 76 -6.98 -7.34 -12.18
CA TYR A 76 -8.03 -7.64 -11.21
C TYR A 76 -7.71 -7.09 -9.82
N GLN A 77 -6.48 -7.28 -9.33
CA GLN A 77 -6.07 -6.79 -8.02
C GLN A 77 -6.20 -5.27 -7.91
N TRP A 78 -5.69 -4.53 -8.88
CA TRP A 78 -5.70 -3.07 -8.86
C TRP A 78 -7.09 -2.47 -9.10
N ASP A 79 -7.87 -3.08 -9.98
CA ASP A 79 -9.21 -2.58 -10.33
C ASP A 79 -10.27 -2.95 -9.28
N SER A 80 -10.03 -3.98 -8.44
CA SER A 80 -10.96 -4.44 -7.38
C SER A 80 -11.36 -3.37 -6.35
N SER A 81 -10.57 -2.31 -6.21
CA SER A 81 -10.82 -1.20 -5.27
C SER A 81 -11.14 0.12 -5.98
N ARG A 82 -11.50 0.09 -7.28
CA ARG A 82 -11.70 1.29 -8.11
C ARG A 82 -12.76 2.25 -7.59
N ASP A 83 -13.84 1.71 -7.04
CA ASP A 83 -15.04 2.42 -6.58
C ASP A 83 -15.37 2.09 -5.12
N TYR A 84 -14.44 1.45 -4.40
CA TYR A 84 -14.62 1.10 -3.01
C TYR A 84 -14.80 2.34 -2.15
N ASN A 85 -15.98 2.46 -1.53
CA ASN A 85 -16.32 3.55 -0.63
C ASN A 85 -17.13 3.03 0.57
N PRO A 86 -16.47 2.77 1.72
CA PRO A 86 -17.15 2.33 2.93
C PRO A 86 -17.73 3.48 3.76
N SER A 87 -17.46 4.75 3.42
CA SER A 87 -17.81 5.91 4.24
C SER A 87 -19.29 5.97 4.66
N PRO A 88 -20.29 5.63 3.83
CA PRO A 88 -21.69 5.64 4.26
C PRO A 88 -22.05 4.61 5.35
N GLY A 89 -21.17 3.63 5.61
CA GLY A 89 -21.43 2.53 6.53
C GLY A 89 -20.62 2.55 7.82
N LEU A 90 -19.75 3.53 8.05
CA LEU A 90 -18.79 3.51 9.16
C LEU A 90 -19.46 3.45 10.54
N GLU A 91 -20.56 4.16 10.74
CA GLU A 91 -21.31 4.19 12.01
C GLU A 91 -21.97 2.84 12.35
N LYS A 92 -22.11 1.94 11.36
CA LYS A 92 -22.65 0.60 11.57
C LYS A 92 -21.63 -0.32 12.24
N ILE A 93 -20.33 0.01 12.20
CA ILE A 93 -19.27 -0.81 12.78
C ILE A 93 -19.37 -0.76 14.32
N GLN A 94 -19.73 -1.89 14.92
CA GLN A 94 -19.79 -2.06 16.38
C GLN A 94 -18.51 -2.68 16.97
N ALA A 95 -17.70 -3.36 16.16
CA ALA A 95 -16.47 -3.99 16.61
C ALA A 95 -15.44 -2.97 17.10
N ALA A 96 -14.54 -3.39 17.99
CA ALA A 96 -13.35 -2.62 18.32
C ALA A 96 -12.48 -2.47 17.06
N LEU A 97 -12.21 -1.24 16.66
CA LEU A 97 -11.47 -0.94 15.42
C LEU A 97 -10.22 -0.13 15.74
N LEU A 98 -9.08 -0.62 15.24
CA LEU A 98 -7.82 0.12 15.20
C LEU A 98 -7.40 0.27 13.74
N ALA A 99 -7.28 1.50 13.27
CA ALA A 99 -6.69 1.80 11.98
C ALA A 99 -5.28 2.35 12.17
N ILE A 100 -4.29 1.76 11.50
CA ILE A 100 -2.88 2.17 11.61
C ILE A 100 -2.42 2.61 10.23
N ASN A 101 -1.81 3.79 10.17
CA ASN A 101 -1.17 4.32 8.98
C ASN A 101 0.21 4.90 9.33
N SER A 102 1.05 5.19 8.33
CA SER A 102 2.34 5.84 8.51
C SER A 102 2.31 7.28 8.01
N ALA A 103 3.04 8.18 8.66
CA ALA A 103 3.13 9.58 8.30
C ALA A 103 3.75 9.82 6.90
N ASP A 104 4.43 8.82 6.32
CA ASP A 104 5.03 8.85 4.99
C ASP A 104 4.29 7.99 3.94
N ASP A 105 3.06 7.52 4.22
CA ASP A 105 2.26 6.74 3.26
C ASP A 105 1.84 7.58 2.04
N GLU A 106 2.37 7.24 0.86
CA GLU A 106 2.12 7.96 -0.39
C GLU A 106 0.76 7.62 -1.02
N ARG A 107 0.14 6.47 -0.67
CA ARG A 107 -1.16 6.03 -1.21
C ARG A 107 -2.34 6.48 -0.36
N ASN A 108 -2.16 6.53 0.95
CA ASN A 108 -3.14 7.00 1.93
C ASN A 108 -2.58 8.20 2.70
N PRO A 109 -2.35 9.34 2.03
CA PRO A 109 -1.67 10.52 2.58
C PRO A 109 -2.32 11.03 3.88
N PRO A 110 -1.65 10.92 5.04
CA PRO A 110 -2.19 11.36 6.32
C PRO A 110 -2.48 12.87 6.39
N GLU A 111 -1.82 13.67 5.57
CA GLU A 111 -2.01 15.12 5.47
C GLU A 111 -3.43 15.51 5.02
N LEU A 112 -4.17 14.60 4.39
CA LEU A 112 -5.57 14.83 4.04
C LEU A 112 -6.51 14.75 5.24
N GLY A 113 -6.07 14.21 6.39
CA GLY A 113 -6.89 14.09 7.59
C GLY A 113 -8.07 13.09 7.48
N LEU A 114 -8.15 12.33 6.38
CA LEU A 114 -9.27 11.43 6.10
C LEU A 114 -9.36 10.30 7.12
N LEU A 115 -8.23 9.66 7.46
CA LEU A 115 -8.24 8.59 8.45
C LEU A 115 -8.79 9.07 9.80
N GLN A 116 -8.33 10.23 10.24
CA GLN A 116 -8.67 10.81 11.54
C GLN A 116 -10.13 11.26 11.60
N SER A 117 -10.66 11.82 10.50
CA SER A 117 -12.06 12.26 10.43
C SER A 117 -13.02 11.07 10.29
N GLU A 118 -12.69 10.09 9.45
CA GLU A 118 -13.55 8.93 9.19
C GLU A 118 -13.58 7.96 10.38
N VAL A 119 -12.43 7.67 11.01
CA VAL A 119 -12.38 6.73 12.16
C VAL A 119 -13.14 7.26 13.38
N LYS A 120 -13.23 8.59 13.56
CA LYS A 120 -14.05 9.19 14.63
C LYS A 120 -15.54 8.88 14.53
N ARG A 121 -16.03 8.52 13.33
CA ARG A 121 -17.43 8.12 13.11
C ARG A 121 -17.70 6.68 13.56
N VAL A 122 -16.66 5.88 13.74
CA VAL A 122 -16.76 4.50 14.24
C VAL A 122 -16.83 4.55 15.77
N LYS A 123 -17.92 4.02 16.35
CA LYS A 123 -18.21 4.11 17.80
C LYS A 123 -17.04 3.67 18.69
N ASN A 124 -16.38 2.58 18.32
CA ASN A 124 -15.24 2.00 19.04
C ASN A 124 -13.94 2.12 18.22
N GLY A 125 -13.84 3.18 17.42
CA GLY A 125 -12.72 3.43 16.51
C GLY A 125 -11.59 4.21 17.15
N ARG A 126 -10.36 3.73 16.96
CA ARG A 126 -9.14 4.47 17.23
C ARG A 126 -8.21 4.41 16.03
N PHE A 127 -7.37 5.42 15.88
CA PHE A 127 -6.35 5.44 14.84
C PHE A 127 -4.97 5.72 15.42
N VAL A 128 -3.94 5.28 14.72
CA VAL A 128 -2.53 5.61 14.99
C VAL A 128 -1.87 6.04 13.70
N ILE A 129 -1.18 7.19 13.72
CA ILE A 129 -0.24 7.58 12.67
C ILE A 129 1.16 7.33 13.22
N LEU A 130 1.86 6.36 12.63
CA LEU A 130 3.26 6.09 12.95
C LEU A 130 4.12 7.26 12.47
N PRO A 131 5.00 7.83 13.31
CA PRO A 131 5.92 8.88 12.86
C PRO A 131 6.84 8.35 11.76
N ALA A 132 6.98 9.13 10.69
CA ALA A 132 7.88 8.81 9.59
C ALA A 132 9.33 8.83 10.09
N SER A 133 10.13 7.88 9.62
CA SER A 133 11.56 7.82 9.92
C SER A 133 12.30 7.06 8.83
N GLU A 134 13.62 6.99 8.93
CA GLU A 134 14.42 6.09 8.09
C GLU A 134 14.15 4.59 8.30
N ASN A 135 13.24 4.25 9.23
CA ASN A 135 12.78 2.90 9.52
C ASN A 135 11.35 2.62 9.02
N THR A 136 10.64 3.63 8.50
CA THR A 136 9.37 3.47 7.78
C THR A 136 9.65 3.28 6.30
N ALA A 137 8.68 2.80 5.53
CA ALA A 137 8.80 2.51 4.10
C ALA A 137 7.61 3.06 3.31
N GLY A 138 7.11 4.24 3.70
CA GLY A 138 5.92 4.84 3.12
C GLY A 138 4.69 3.95 3.27
N HIS A 139 3.95 3.74 2.19
CA HIS A 139 2.82 2.81 2.16
C HIS A 139 3.22 1.38 2.58
N GLY A 140 4.48 1.01 2.37
CA GLY A 140 5.02 -0.30 2.73
C GLY A 140 5.14 -0.49 4.24
N THR A 141 5.07 0.59 5.03
CA THR A 141 5.30 0.58 6.49
C THR A 141 4.46 -0.45 7.22
N THR A 142 3.16 -0.49 6.94
CA THR A 142 2.22 -1.39 7.62
C THR A 142 2.36 -2.84 7.15
N GLY A 143 2.79 -3.06 5.90
CA GLY A 143 3.01 -4.40 5.35
C GLY A 143 4.36 -5.03 5.70
N GLN A 144 5.40 -4.23 5.96
CA GLN A 144 6.78 -4.72 6.06
C GLN A 144 7.42 -4.51 7.44
N GLN A 145 6.94 -3.57 8.26
CA GLN A 145 7.58 -3.21 9.53
C GLN A 145 6.69 -3.47 10.74
N ALA A 146 6.34 -4.75 10.95
CA ALA A 146 5.47 -5.19 12.04
C ALA A 146 5.87 -4.67 13.41
N ARG A 147 7.18 -4.55 13.69
CA ARG A 147 7.70 -4.01 14.95
C ARG A 147 7.18 -2.61 15.31
N LEU A 148 6.79 -1.81 14.32
CA LEU A 148 6.31 -0.44 14.53
C LEU A 148 4.85 -0.41 14.98
N TRP A 149 4.02 -1.33 14.48
CA TRP A 149 2.58 -1.35 14.76
C TRP A 149 2.15 -2.44 15.76
N ALA A 150 2.97 -3.47 15.97
CA ALA A 150 2.66 -4.62 16.82
C ALA A 150 2.28 -4.24 18.27
N PRO A 151 2.93 -3.25 18.94
CA PRO A 151 2.51 -2.85 20.29
C PRO A 151 1.07 -2.34 20.35
N TYR A 152 0.63 -1.57 19.35
CA TYR A 152 -0.74 -1.04 19.28
C TYR A 152 -1.76 -2.16 19.00
N LEU A 153 -1.41 -3.13 18.15
CA LEU A 153 -2.25 -4.31 17.95
C LEU A 153 -2.37 -5.12 19.24
N ALA A 154 -1.27 -5.36 19.96
CA ALA A 154 -1.29 -6.09 21.21
C ALA A 154 -2.19 -5.42 22.26
N GLU A 155 -2.18 -4.09 22.34
CA GLU A 155 -3.10 -3.32 23.17
C GLU A 155 -4.57 -3.53 22.77
N LEU A 156 -4.87 -3.53 21.46
CA LEU A 156 -6.24 -3.81 20.98
C LEU A 156 -6.68 -5.20 21.43
N LEU A 157 -5.84 -6.21 21.20
CA LEU A 157 -6.16 -7.61 21.52
C LEU A 157 -6.38 -7.84 23.02
N LYS A 158 -5.68 -7.08 23.88
CA LYS A 158 -5.88 -7.14 25.34
C LYS A 158 -7.16 -6.45 25.80
N SER A 159 -7.61 -5.40 25.09
CA SER A 159 -8.73 -4.55 25.51
C SER A 159 -10.04 -4.85 24.77
N ALA A 160 -9.98 -5.55 23.63
CA ALA A 160 -11.15 -5.88 22.84
C ALA A 160 -12.10 -6.82 23.61
N PRO A 161 -13.44 -6.64 23.47
CA PRO A 161 -14.41 -7.55 24.06
C PRO A 161 -14.17 -9.00 23.62
N GLN A 162 -14.21 -9.93 24.57
CA GLN A 162 -14.15 -11.36 24.27
C GLN A 162 -15.56 -11.88 24.03
N LEU A 163 -15.75 -12.70 22.98
CA LEU A 163 -17.03 -13.39 22.74
C LEU A 163 -17.27 -14.39 23.89
N GLY A 164 -18.15 -14.04 24.85
CA GLY A 164 -18.57 -14.95 25.92
C GLY A 164 -18.54 -14.40 27.34
N GLN A 165 -18.25 -13.11 27.55
CA GLN A 165 -18.47 -12.40 28.83
C GLN A 165 -19.33 -11.16 28.61
#